data_AF-S9TR02-F1
#
_entry.id   AF-S9TR02-F1
#
_cell.length_a   1.000
_cell.length_b   1.000
_cell.length_c   1.000
_cell.angle_alpha   90.00
_cell.angle_beta   90.00
_cell.angle_gamma   90.00
#
_symmetry.space_group_name_H-M   'P 1'
#
loop_
_entity.id
_entity.type
_entity.pdbx_description
1 polymer ?
#
loop_
_entity_poly.entity_id
_entity_poly.type
_entity_poly.pdbx_seq_one_letter_code
_entity_poly.pdbx_strand_id
1 'polypeptide(L)'
;MMGKVQATTSTVGSSGDYSYMTRIGGYTLFCAGLAVGVGNMACGIAVGIVGSSCAIADAHNSSLFVKVLVIEIFASALGIFAVITGILMAQKVDMSK
;
A
#
# COMPACT_ATOMS: atom_id res chain seq x y z
N MET A 1 -20.06 -15.19 -2.86
CA MET A 1 -19.42 -15.56 -4.14
C MET A 1 -18.83 -14.28 -4.75
N MET A 2 -17.56 -13.99 -4.50
CA MET A 2 -16.89 -12.76 -4.98
C MET A 2 -16.07 -13.10 -6.22
N GLY A 3 -16.49 -12.59 -7.38
CA GLY A 3 -15.90 -12.89 -8.68
C GLY A 3 -14.44 -12.43 -8.75
N LYS A 4 -13.54 -13.38 -9.04
CA LYS A 4 -12.16 -13.07 -9.40
C LYS A 4 -12.13 -12.47 -10.81
N VAL A 5 -11.34 -11.41 -11.01
CA VAL A 5 -11.01 -10.91 -12.36
C VAL A 5 -9.96 -11.85 -12.92
N GLN A 6 -10.42 -12.86 -13.65
CA GLN A 6 -9.56 -13.85 -14.30
C GLN A 6 -9.07 -13.25 -15.64
N ALA A 7 -7.88 -12.67 -15.59
CA ALA A 7 -7.23 -12.04 -16.73
C ALA A 7 -6.40 -13.10 -17.47
N THR A 8 -7.06 -13.93 -18.27
CA THR A 8 -6.39 -14.92 -19.14
C THR A 8 -5.50 -14.19 -20.15
N THR A 9 -4.19 -14.40 -20.05
CA THR A 9 -3.16 -13.83 -20.93
C THR A 9 -3.13 -14.46 -22.34
N SER A 10 -4.01 -15.42 -22.60
CA SER A 10 -4.03 -16.25 -23.81
C SER A 10 -5.07 -15.85 -24.88
N THR A 11 -5.61 -14.63 -24.85
CA THR A 11 -6.50 -14.11 -25.92
C THR A 11 -5.88 -12.91 -26.63
N VAL A 12 -4.67 -13.08 -27.17
CA VAL A 12 -4.18 -12.18 -28.23
C VAL A 12 -4.97 -12.51 -29.48
N GLY A 13 -5.98 -11.69 -29.79
CA GLY A 13 -6.64 -11.76 -31.09
C GLY A 13 -5.61 -11.53 -32.20
N SER A 14 -5.84 -12.11 -33.38
CA SER A 14 -4.94 -12.05 -34.55
C SER A 14 -4.57 -10.61 -35.01
N SER A 15 -5.21 -9.58 -34.42
CA SER A 15 -4.99 -8.14 -34.65
C SER A 15 -4.16 -7.43 -33.56
N GLY A 16 -3.65 -8.15 -32.55
CA GLY A 16 -2.84 -7.56 -31.46
C GLY A 16 -3.65 -6.94 -30.31
N ASP A 17 -4.96 -7.22 -30.24
CA ASP A 17 -5.81 -6.67 -29.18
C ASP A 17 -5.73 -7.48 -27.89
N TYR A 18 -5.38 -6.79 -26.79
CA TYR A 18 -5.50 -7.31 -25.43
C TYR A 18 -6.96 -7.33 -24.98
N SER A 19 -7.42 -8.49 -24.48
CA SER A 19 -8.73 -8.63 -23.83
C SER A 19 -8.93 -7.58 -22.73
N TYR A 20 -10.15 -7.04 -22.65
CA TYR A 20 -10.56 -6.01 -21.68
C TYR A 20 -10.21 -6.39 -20.23
N MET A 21 -10.32 -7.69 -19.89
CA MET A 21 -9.98 -8.23 -18.57
C MET A 21 -8.48 -8.13 -18.26
N THR A 22 -7.60 -8.33 -19.25
CA THR A 22 -6.14 -8.23 -19.10
C THR A 22 -5.69 -6.78 -18.92
N ARG A 23 -6.29 -5.83 -19.64
CA ARG A 23 -6.03 -4.39 -19.46
C ARG A 23 -6.39 -3.94 -18.05
N ILE A 24 -7.57 -4.33 -17.56
CA ILE A 24 -8.00 -4.03 -16.18
C ILE A 24 -7.07 -4.67 -15.16
N GLY A 25 -6.69 -5.94 -15.33
CA GLY A 25 -5.75 -6.61 -14.42
C GLY A 25 -4.41 -5.86 -14.29
N GLY A 26 -3.85 -5.43 -15.43
CA GLY A 26 -2.62 -4.64 -15.47
C GLY A 26 -2.73 -3.29 -14.77
N TYR A 27 -3.77 -2.50 -15.08
CA TYR A 27 -4.00 -1.21 -14.42
C TYR A 27 -4.27 -1.37 -12.92
N THR A 28 -4.99 -2.42 -12.52
CA THR A 28 -5.31 -2.68 -11.11
C THR A 28 -4.04 -2.99 -10.31
N LEU A 29 -3.13 -3.82 -10.86
CA LEU A 29 -1.84 -4.11 -10.22
C LEU A 29 -0.93 -2.88 -10.14
N PHE A 30 -0.87 -2.08 -11.21
CA PHE A 30 -0.08 -0.85 -11.21
C PHE A 30 -0.60 0.16 -10.18
N CYS A 31 -1.91 0.43 -10.17
CA CYS A 31 -2.53 1.32 -9.20
C CYS A 31 -2.41 0.79 -7.76
N ALA A 32 -2.50 -0.54 -7.55
CA ALA A 32 -2.30 -1.14 -6.24
C ALA A 32 -0.87 -0.92 -5.73
N GLY A 33 0.13 -1.15 -6.57
CA GLY A 33 1.53 -0.90 -6.21
C GLY A 33 1.81 0.57 -5.91
N LEU A 34 1.28 1.47 -6.75
CA LEU A 34 1.45 2.92 -6.56
C LEU A 34 0.77 3.42 -5.28
N ALA A 35 -0.45 2.96 -4.98
CA ALA A 35 -1.16 3.33 -3.76
C ALA A 35 -0.44 2.86 -2.49
N VAL A 36 0.07 1.63 -2.47
CA VAL A 36 0.86 1.10 -1.32
C VAL A 36 2.17 1.85 -1.17
N GLY A 37 2.87 2.11 -2.28
CA GLY A 37 4.16 2.81 -2.27
C GLY A 37 4.03 4.25 -1.75
N VAL A 38 3.07 5.02 -2.27
CA VAL A 38 2.81 6.38 -1.81
C VAL A 38 2.29 6.39 -0.36
N GLY A 39 1.42 5.45 0.00
CA GLY A 39 0.92 5.31 1.38
C GLY A 39 2.04 5.06 2.39
N ASN A 40 2.97 4.15 2.09
CA ASN A 40 4.11 3.87 2.95
C ASN A 40 5.15 5.00 2.97
N MET A 41 5.33 5.71 1.86
CA MET A 41 6.19 6.91 1.82
C MET A 41 5.65 8.01 2.73
N ALA A 42 4.35 8.32 2.64
CA ALA A 42 3.72 9.32 3.50
C ALA A 42 3.75 8.91 4.97
N CYS A 43 3.50 7.63 5.27
CA CYS A 43 3.64 7.07 6.62
C CYS A 43 5.06 7.25 7.18
N GLY A 44 6.08 6.92 6.39
CA GLY A 44 7.48 7.06 6.80
C GLY A 44 7.87 8.52 7.07
N ILE A 45 7.40 9.46 6.27
CA ILE A 45 7.62 10.89 6.48
C ILE A 45 6.95 11.36 7.78
N ALA A 46 5.68 10.98 8.00
CA ALA A 46 4.94 11.36 9.19
C ALA A 46 5.61 10.82 10.48
N VAL A 47 6.00 9.55 10.48
CA VAL A 47 6.70 8.91 11.60
C VAL A 47 8.07 9.55 11.81
N GLY A 48 8.82 9.89 10.75
CA GLY A 48 10.11 10.58 10.86
C GLY A 48 10.02 11.97 11.49
N ILE A 49 8.97 12.74 11.17
CA ILE A 49 8.70 14.06 11.79
C ILE A 49 8.37 13.90 13.27
N VAL A 50 7.49 12.94 13.61
CA VAL A 50 7.13 12.62 15.01
C VAL A 50 8.34 12.14 15.79
N GLY A 51 9.17 11.25 15.23
CA GLY A 51 10.39 10.77 15.87
C GLY A 51 11.42 11.89 16.13
N SER A 52 11.53 12.86 15.22
CA SER A 52 12.38 14.05 15.44
C SER A 52 11.87 14.91 16.60
N SER A 53 10.55 15.07 16.73
CA SER A 53 9.95 15.76 17.89
C SER A 53 10.14 14.99 19.20
N CYS A 54 10.13 13.65 19.13
CA CYS A 54 10.41 12.77 20.27
C CYS A 54 11.83 12.98 20.79
N ALA A 55 12.82 13.03 19.90
CA ALA A 55 14.21 13.25 20.27
C ALA A 55 14.44 14.61 20.97
N ILE A 56 13.77 15.67 20.49
CA ILE A 56 13.86 17.00 21.11
C ILE A 56 13.15 17.02 22.49
N ALA A 57 12.00 16.36 22.60
CA ALA A 57 11.24 16.29 23.85
C ALA A 57 11.96 15.46 24.92
N ASP A 58 12.60 14.36 24.53
CA ASP A 58 13.40 13.50 25.42
C ASP A 58 14.62 14.24 25.96
N ALA A 59 15.28 15.07 25.14
CA ALA A 59 16.38 15.92 25.58
C ALA A 59 15.97 16.93 26.66
N HIS A 60 14.69 17.33 26.71
CA HIS A 60 14.19 18.28 27.71
C HIS A 60 13.69 17.57 28.98
N ASN A 61 13.02 16.42 28.84
CA ASN A 61 12.59 15.57 29.95
C ASN A 61 12.28 14.14 29.46
N SER A 62 13.06 13.17 29.93
CA SER A 62 12.98 11.77 29.49
C SER A 62 11.69 11.03 29.89
N SER A 63 10.88 11.60 30.78
CA SER A 63 9.56 11.06 31.11
C SER A 63 8.56 11.19 29.94
N LEU A 64 8.83 12.02 28.93
CA LEU A 64 7.93 12.24 27.80
C LEU A 64 8.06 11.20 26.67
N PHE A 65 9.15 10.44 26.59
CA PHE A 65 9.40 9.48 25.50
C PHE A 65 8.24 8.51 25.28
N VAL A 66 7.74 7.89 26.35
CA VAL A 66 6.68 6.86 26.26
C VAL A 66 5.36 7.44 25.72
N LYS A 67 5.06 8.71 26.03
CA LYS A 67 3.85 9.37 25.56
C LYS A 67 3.91 9.67 24.06
N VAL A 68 5.08 10.06 23.55
CA VAL A 68 5.28 10.32 22.11
C VAL A 68 5.36 9.02 21.32
N LEU A 69 5.96 7.96 21.89
CA LEU A 69 6.07 6.64 21.28
C LEU A 69 4.68 6.04 20.96
N VAL A 70 3.67 6.24 21.81
CA VAL A 70 2.30 5.78 21.53
C VAL A 70 1.75 6.39 20.22
N ILE A 71 2.02 7.67 19.97
CA ILE A 71 1.58 8.39 18.76
C ILE A 71 2.30 7.82 17.53
N GLU A 72 3.57 7.49 17.68
CA GLU A 72 4.42 6.90 16.63
C GLU A 72 3.89 5.54 16.16
N ILE A 73 3.44 4.70 17.09
CA ILE A 73 2.84 3.40 16.77
C ILE A 73 1.51 3.55 16.02
N PHE A 74 0.66 4.51 16.43
CA PHE A 74 -0.59 4.80 15.71
C PHE A 74 -0.34 5.33 14.29
N ALA A 75 0.67 6.17 14.11
CA ALA A 75 1.06 6.66 12.79
C ALA A 75 1.53 5.51 11.88
N SER A 76 2.34 4.58 12.41
CA SER A 76 2.83 3.42 11.67
C SER A 76 1.72 2.42 11.29
N ALA A 77 0.64 2.33 12.08
CA ALA A 77 -0.52 1.49 11.75
C ALA A 77 -1.20 1.88 10.41
N LEU A 78 -1.10 3.15 9.99
CA LEU A 78 -1.60 3.61 8.68
C LEU A 78 -0.85 2.95 7.51
N GLY A 79 0.45 2.67 7.66
CA GLY A 79 1.23 1.95 6.66
C GLY A 79 0.76 0.51 6.49
N ILE A 80 0.41 -0.17 7.59
CA ILE A 80 -0.14 -1.53 7.55
C ILE A 80 -1.50 -1.53 6.82
N PHE A 81 -2.33 -0.51 7.04
CA PHE A 81 -3.59 -0.36 6.32
C PHE A 81 -3.40 -0.19 4.80
N ALA A 82 -2.41 0.61 4.38
CA ALA A 82 -2.05 0.75 2.97
C ALA A 82 -1.64 -0.60 2.35
N VAL A 83 -0.84 -1.40 3.04
CA VAL A 83 -0.42 -2.73 2.57
C VAL A 83 -1.61 -3.69 2.45
N ILE A 84 -2.50 -3.73 3.45
CA ILE A 84 -3.69 -4.62 3.42
C ILE A 84 -4.59 -4.28 2.22
N THR A 85 -4.87 -3.00 2.00
CA THR A 85 -5.69 -2.57 0.86
C THR A 85 -5.04 -2.91 -0.48
N GLY A 86 -3.72 -2.76 -0.59
CA GLY A 86 -2.93 -3.23 -1.74
C GLY A 86 -3.09 -4.71 -2.04
N ILE A 87 -2.96 -5.56 -1.02
CA ILE A 87 -3.13 -7.01 -1.14
C ILE A 87 -4.55 -7.35 -1.57
N LEU A 88 -5.57 -6.71 -1.01
CA LEU A 88 -6.97 -6.94 -1.39
C LEU A 88 -7.28 -6.55 -2.84
N MET A 89 -6.57 -5.56 -3.40
CA MET A 89 -6.66 -5.20 -4.81
C MET A 89 -5.97 -6.23 -5.69
N ALA A 90 -4.76 -6.65 -5.32
CA ALA A 90 -3.98 -7.63 -6.07
C ALA A 90 -4.60 -9.04 -6.09
N GLN A 91 -5.21 -9.47 -4.97
CA GLN A 91 -5.85 -10.79 -4.85
C GLN A 91 -7.03 -11.00 -5.83
N LYS A 92 -7.60 -9.92 -6.36
CA LYS A 92 -8.68 -9.99 -7.36
C LYS A 92 -8.18 -10.24 -8.77
N VAL A 93 -6.87 -10.07 -9.03
CA VAL A 93 -6.27 -10.20 -10.35
C VAL A 93 -5.61 -11.57 -10.47
N ASP A 94 -6.24 -12.47 -11.23
CA ASP A 94 -5.72 -13.82 -11.49
C ASP A 94 -5.19 -13.86 -12.93
N MET A 95 -3.88 -13.70 -13.12
CA MET A 95 -3.22 -13.69 -14.45
C MET A 95 -2.73 -15.08 -14.88
N SER A 96 -3.46 -16.14 -14.50
CA SER A 96 -3.12 -17.49 -14.95
C SER A 96 -3.22 -17.61 -16.47
N LYS A 97 -2.23 -18.31 -17.04
CA LYS A 97 -2.09 -18.59 -18.47
C LYS A 97 -3.25 -19.41 -19.01
#